data_AF-A0A3B0B4K5-F1
#
_entry.id   AF-A0A3B0B4K5-F1
#
_cell.length_a   1.000
_cell.length_b   1.000
_cell.length_c   1.000
_cell.angle_alpha   90.00
_cell.angle_beta   90.00
_cell.angle_gamma   90.00
#
_symmetry.space_group_name_H-M   'P 1'
#
loop_
_entity.id
_entity.type
_entity.pdbx_description
1 polymer ?
#
loop_
_entity_poly.entity_id
_entity_poly.type
_entity_poly.pdbx_seq_one_letter_code
_entity_poly.pdbx_strand_id
1 'polypeptide(L)'
;MANRGRHGTARKSVTLAIGDIEDWMRGQLEEQLLDFAHGIIEDATLFGEDRMKEIIETAITRTGAERAATSGGHPGRIDSGNMIDDIQSNIDLFGGSRVEGSWGWELGLEIYYLYQEYGTADIEGMMALQQSYVEAREMMLERLSNAGLKVS
;
A
#
# COMPACT_ATOMS: atom_id res chain seq x y z
N MET A 1 55.01 1.36 -63.94
CA MET A 1 53.99 0.61 -63.17
C MET A 1 53.90 1.22 -61.79
N ALA A 2 52.82 1.94 -61.46
CA ALA A 2 52.62 2.51 -60.13
C ALA A 2 51.20 2.22 -59.66
N ASN A 3 51.12 1.51 -58.55
CA ASN A 3 49.94 0.90 -57.94
C ASN A 3 49.06 1.98 -57.28
N ARG A 4 47.82 2.16 -57.74
CA ARG A 4 46.84 3.07 -57.11
C ARG A 4 46.06 2.28 -56.05
N GLY A 5 46.46 2.41 -54.79
CA GLY A 5 45.71 1.89 -53.65
C GLY A 5 44.37 2.63 -53.49
N ARG A 6 43.25 1.90 -53.60
CA ARG A 6 41.94 2.40 -53.20
C ARG A 6 41.87 2.40 -51.67
N HIS A 7 41.81 3.58 -51.05
CA HIS A 7 41.42 3.72 -49.66
C HIS A 7 39.92 3.48 -49.55
N GLY A 8 39.54 2.30 -49.04
CA GLY A 8 38.16 2.00 -48.68
C GLY A 8 37.81 2.72 -47.39
N THR A 9 36.74 3.53 -47.42
CA THR A 9 36.14 4.12 -46.23
C THR A 9 35.35 3.06 -45.47
N ALA A 10 35.78 2.72 -44.27
CA ALA A 10 35.02 1.88 -43.35
C ALA A 10 33.90 2.71 -42.72
N ARG A 11 32.65 2.33 -42.96
CA ARG A 11 31.48 2.94 -42.31
C ARG A 11 30.92 1.94 -41.31
N LYS A 12 30.79 2.35 -40.04
CA LYS A 12 30.00 1.60 -39.06
C LYS A 12 28.56 2.10 -39.15
N SER A 13 27.61 1.19 -39.31
CA SER A 13 26.17 1.47 -39.23
C SER A 13 25.56 0.62 -38.12
N VAL A 14 24.70 1.23 -37.32
CA VAL A 14 23.81 0.53 -36.39
C VAL A 14 22.44 0.51 -37.06
N THR A 15 21.85 -0.67 -37.17
CA THR A 15 20.51 -0.88 -37.72
C THR A 15 19.67 -1.49 -36.61
N LEU A 16 18.65 -0.77 -36.15
CA LEU A 16 17.62 -1.26 -35.24
C LEU A 16 16.39 -1.59 -36.07
N ALA A 17 15.86 -2.80 -35.94
CA ALA A 17 14.56 -3.11 -36.52
C ALA A 17 13.48 -2.39 -35.71
N ILE A 18 12.41 -1.94 -36.36
CA ILE A 18 11.29 -1.28 -35.67
C ILE A 18 10.68 -2.21 -34.59
N GLY A 19 10.63 -3.52 -34.85
CA GLY A 19 10.18 -4.51 -33.86
C GLY A 19 11.03 -4.55 -32.58
N ASP A 20 12.35 -4.40 -32.69
CA ASP A 20 13.25 -4.37 -31.52
C ASP A 20 12.96 -3.15 -30.63
N ILE A 21 12.54 -2.03 -31.24
CA ILE A 21 12.16 -0.81 -30.53
C ILE A 21 10.81 -1.01 -29.83
N GLU A 22 9.84 -1.64 -30.49
CA GLU A 22 8.52 -1.90 -29.91
C GLU A 22 8.61 -2.84 -28.70
N ASP A 23 9.38 -3.92 -28.78
CA ASP A 23 9.59 -4.86 -27.67
C ASP A 23 10.31 -4.20 -26.49
N TRP A 24 11.34 -3.38 -26.78
CA TRP A 24 12.02 -2.61 -25.75
C TRP A 24 11.10 -1.59 -25.07
N MET A 25 10.30 -0.85 -25.84
CA MET A 25 9.33 0.12 -25.31
C MET A 25 8.26 -0.57 -24.46
N ARG A 26 7.79 -1.75 -24.87
CA ARG A 26 6.83 -2.55 -24.10
C ARG A 26 7.41 -2.95 -22.76
N GLY A 27 8.63 -3.52 -22.75
CA GLY A 27 9.28 -3.93 -21.50
C GLY A 27 9.46 -2.77 -20.52
N GLN A 28 9.88 -1.60 -21.02
CA GLN A 28 10.02 -0.39 -20.20
C GLN A 28 8.67 0.12 -19.66
N LEU A 29 7.61 0.04 -20.46
CA LEU A 29 6.27 0.44 -20.03
C LEU A 29 5.71 -0.52 -18.97
N GLU A 30 5.92 -1.83 -19.12
CA GLU A 30 5.50 -2.84 -18.15
C GLU A 30 6.21 -2.65 -16.81
N GLU A 31 7.52 -2.42 -16.82
CA GLU A 31 8.31 -2.13 -15.61
C GLU A 31 7.79 -0.87 -14.91
N GLN A 32 7.59 0.23 -15.65
CA GLN A 32 7.07 1.47 -15.07
C GLN A 32 5.65 1.33 -14.51
N LEU A 33 4.79 0.55 -15.15
CA LEU A 33 3.44 0.29 -14.65
C LEU A 33 3.46 -0.53 -13.37
N LEU A 34 4.36 -1.51 -13.26
CA LEU A 34 4.51 -2.31 -12.06
C LEU A 34 5.06 -1.48 -10.90
N ASP A 35 6.09 -0.68 -11.12
CA ASP A 35 6.64 0.22 -10.10
C ASP A 35 5.60 1.24 -9.63
N PHE A 36 4.82 1.78 -10.57
CA PHE A 36 3.74 2.70 -10.25
C PHE A 36 2.62 2.02 -9.44
N ALA A 37 2.19 0.83 -9.84
CA ALA A 37 1.20 0.05 -9.10
C ALA A 37 1.71 -0.32 -7.70
N HIS A 38 2.98 -0.70 -7.59
CA HIS A 38 3.63 -1.00 -6.32
C HIS A 38 3.59 0.20 -5.38
N GLY A 39 4.02 1.38 -5.84
CA GLY A 39 4.00 2.59 -5.03
C GLY A 39 2.60 3.01 -4.59
N ILE A 40 1.58 2.83 -5.45
CA ILE A 40 0.18 3.10 -5.05
C ILE A 40 -0.28 2.15 -3.96
N ILE A 41 -0.01 0.85 -4.10
CA ILE A 41 -0.43 -0.16 -3.13
C ILE A 41 0.32 0.03 -1.82
N GLU A 42 1.62 0.31 -1.85
CA GLU A 42 2.43 0.63 -0.68
C GLU A 42 1.85 1.82 0.09
N ASP A 43 1.61 2.94 -0.60
CA ASP A 43 1.04 4.14 0.02
C ASP A 43 -0.35 3.89 0.62
N ALA A 44 -1.22 3.16 -0.09
CA ALA A 44 -2.55 2.83 0.40
C ALA A 44 -2.51 1.91 1.63
N THR A 45 -1.56 0.98 1.67
CA THR A 45 -1.38 0.03 2.77
C THR A 45 -0.90 0.74 4.03
N LEU A 46 0.13 1.58 3.90
CA LEU A 46 0.66 2.38 5.00
C LEU A 46 -0.40 3.37 5.52
N PHE A 47 -1.14 4.00 4.62
CA PHE A 47 -2.26 4.85 5.01
C PHE A 47 -3.36 4.09 5.75
N GLY A 48 -3.70 2.88 5.29
CA GLY A 48 -4.68 2.02 5.95
C GLY A 48 -4.25 1.65 7.37
N GLU A 49 -2.98 1.27 7.55
CA GLU A 49 -2.39 1.01 8.87
C GLU A 49 -2.50 2.24 9.78
N ASP A 50 -2.00 3.39 9.34
CA ASP A 50 -2.02 4.64 10.11
C ASP A 50 -3.45 5.05 10.47
N ARG A 51 -4.38 4.90 9.52
CA ARG A 51 -5.77 5.26 9.74
C ARG A 51 -6.46 4.32 10.73
N MET A 52 -6.19 3.02 10.66
CA MET A 52 -6.68 2.06 11.63
C MET A 52 -6.20 2.42 13.04
N LYS A 53 -4.91 2.76 13.18
CA LYS A 53 -4.33 3.23 14.44
C LYS A 53 -5.04 4.48 14.96
N GLU A 54 -5.21 5.51 14.13
CA GLU A 54 -5.90 6.75 14.50
C GLU A 54 -7.36 6.51 14.97
N ILE A 55 -8.09 5.62 14.29
CA ILE A 55 -9.47 5.27 14.69
C ILE A 55 -9.46 4.63 16.09
N ILE A 56 -8.53 3.73 16.38
CA ILE A 56 -8.40 3.10 17.71
C ILE A 56 -8.08 4.13 18.79
N GLU A 57 -7.17 5.07 18.50
CA GLU A 57 -6.78 6.13 19.43
C GLU A 57 -7.93 7.07 19.77
N THR A 58 -8.84 7.29 18.82
CA THR A 58 -9.95 8.23 18.92
C THR A 58 -11.28 7.57 19.27
N ALA A 59 -11.38 6.24 19.24
CA ALA A 59 -12.56 5.47 19.64
C ALA A 59 -12.76 5.49 21.17
N ILE A 60 -13.29 6.59 21.69
CA ILE A 60 -13.49 6.79 23.13
C ILE A 60 -14.60 5.87 23.66
N THR A 61 -14.31 5.16 24.75
CA THR A 61 -15.30 4.39 25.51
C THR A 61 -15.59 5.07 26.85
N ARG A 62 -16.70 4.72 27.51
CA ARG A 62 -17.01 5.24 28.85
C ARG A 62 -15.88 4.95 29.85
N THR A 63 -15.36 3.73 29.85
CA THR A 63 -14.23 3.33 30.69
C THR A 63 -12.95 4.04 30.30
N GLY A 64 -12.69 4.26 29.01
CA GLY A 64 -11.56 5.06 28.52
C GLY A 64 -11.62 6.51 29.01
N ALA A 65 -12.78 7.16 28.93
CA ALA A 65 -12.99 8.51 29.45
C ALA A 65 -12.79 8.59 30.98
N GLU A 66 -13.29 7.60 31.73
CA GLU A 66 -13.09 7.49 33.18
C GLU A 66 -11.60 7.32 33.55
N ARG A 67 -10.84 6.48 32.82
CA ARG A 67 -9.38 6.34 32.99
C ARG A 67 -8.64 7.64 32.68
N ALA A 68 -9.00 8.33 31.61
CA ALA A 68 -8.37 9.61 31.26
C ALA A 68 -8.59 10.66 32.36
N ALA A 69 -9.80 10.71 32.94
CA ALA A 69 -10.15 11.65 34.00
C ALA A 69 -9.51 11.33 35.36
N THR A 70 -9.25 10.06 35.67
CA THR A 70 -8.81 9.62 37.01
C THR A 70 -7.32 9.33 37.11
N SER A 71 -6.74 8.71 36.08
CA SER A 71 -5.36 8.22 36.09
C SER A 71 -4.49 8.80 34.96
N GLY A 72 -5.04 9.67 34.11
CA GLY A 72 -4.30 10.33 33.02
C GLY A 72 -3.96 9.43 31.83
N GLY A 73 -4.71 8.35 31.62
CA GLY A 73 -4.56 7.43 30.48
C GLY A 73 -5.19 7.96 29.19
N HIS A 74 -4.93 7.29 28.05
CA HIS A 74 -5.56 7.64 26.77
C HIS A 74 -7.07 7.29 26.79
N PRO A 75 -7.95 8.17 26.28
CA PRO A 75 -9.39 7.95 26.30
C PRO A 75 -9.87 6.94 25.25
N GLY A 76 -9.07 6.68 24.21
CA GLY A 76 -9.34 5.68 23.18
C GLY A 76 -9.23 4.23 23.66
N ARG A 77 -9.26 3.28 22.72
CA ARG A 77 -9.16 1.83 23.01
C ARG A 77 -7.72 1.35 23.21
N ILE A 78 -6.94 2.17 23.92
CA ILE A 78 -5.55 1.91 24.26
C ILE A 78 -5.50 1.61 25.76
N ASP A 79 -5.69 0.34 26.12
CA ASP A 79 -5.59 -0.07 27.54
C ASP A 79 -4.14 -0.38 27.92
N SER A 80 -3.47 -1.24 27.15
CA SER A 80 -2.08 -1.65 27.38
C SER A 80 -1.09 -1.28 26.25
N GLY A 81 -1.56 -0.69 25.14
CA GLY A 81 -0.75 -0.44 23.94
C GLY A 81 -0.75 -1.60 22.93
N ASN A 82 -0.82 -2.85 23.39
CA ASN A 82 -0.69 -4.04 22.54
C ASN A 82 -1.62 -4.03 21.30
N MET A 83 -2.88 -3.62 21.44
CA MET A 83 -3.84 -3.64 20.32
C MET A 83 -3.48 -2.69 19.17
N ILE A 84 -2.88 -1.54 19.46
CA ILE A 84 -2.44 -0.58 18.43
C ILE A 84 -1.04 -0.92 17.91
N ASP A 85 -0.17 -1.40 18.80
CA ASP A 85 1.20 -1.78 18.50
C ASP A 85 1.30 -3.07 17.65
N ASP A 86 0.30 -3.95 17.74
CA ASP A 86 0.21 -5.19 16.97
C ASP A 86 -0.31 -4.99 15.54
N ILE A 87 -0.69 -3.76 15.17
CA ILE A 87 -1.10 -3.44 13.80
C ILE A 87 0.15 -3.29 12.95
N GLN A 88 0.22 -4.08 11.89
CA GLN A 88 1.31 -4.06 10.93
C GLN A 88 0.76 -4.05 9.52
N SER A 89 1.51 -3.45 8.61
CA SER A 89 1.33 -3.60 7.17
C SER A 89 2.28 -4.66 6.60
N ASN A 90 1.82 -5.33 5.54
CA ASN A 90 2.67 -6.17 4.70
C ASN A 90 2.37 -5.90 3.23
N ILE A 91 3.42 -5.93 2.41
CA ILE A 91 3.37 -5.73 0.97
C ILE A 91 4.07 -6.91 0.30
N ASP A 92 3.32 -7.65 -0.51
CA ASP A 92 3.80 -8.84 -1.20
C ASP A 92 3.74 -8.65 -2.71
N LEU A 93 4.83 -9.04 -3.39
CA LEU A 93 4.91 -9.12 -4.85
C LEU A 93 4.80 -10.59 -5.30
N PHE A 94 3.68 -10.95 -5.92
CA PHE A 94 3.42 -12.29 -6.42
C PHE A 94 3.78 -12.39 -7.91
N GLY A 95 4.78 -13.21 -8.22
CA GLY A 95 5.11 -13.59 -9.60
C GLY A 95 5.51 -12.44 -10.51
N GLY A 96 5.89 -11.28 -9.95
CA GLY A 96 6.28 -10.08 -10.70
C GLY A 96 5.14 -9.34 -11.41
N SER A 97 3.89 -9.77 -11.25
CA SER A 97 2.75 -9.18 -11.96
C SER A 97 1.58 -8.77 -11.07
N ARG A 98 1.67 -9.04 -9.77
CA ARG A 98 0.63 -8.74 -8.79
C ARG A 98 1.27 -8.22 -7.52
N VAL A 99 0.84 -7.03 -7.09
CA VAL A 99 1.20 -6.46 -5.79
C VAL A 99 -0.02 -6.55 -4.90
N GLU A 100 0.16 -7.02 -3.67
CA GLU A 100 -0.88 -7.02 -2.65
C GLU A 100 -0.40 -6.29 -1.42
N GLY A 101 -1.27 -5.45 -0.88
CA GLY A 101 -1.08 -4.75 0.37
C GLY A 101 -2.10 -5.25 1.38
N SER A 102 -1.65 -5.48 2.61
CA SER A 102 -2.49 -5.92 3.74
C SER A 102 -2.08 -5.18 4.99
N TRP A 103 -3.03 -4.94 5.89
CA TRP A 103 -2.75 -4.39 7.21
C TRP A 103 -3.77 -4.86 8.22
N GLY A 104 -3.36 -4.90 9.49
CA GLY A 104 -4.18 -5.33 10.61
C GLY A 104 -3.37 -6.10 11.63
N TRP A 105 -4.05 -6.96 12.40
CA TRP A 105 -3.43 -7.82 13.41
C TRP A 105 -2.88 -9.12 12.80
N GLU A 106 -1.92 -8.99 11.88
CA GLU A 106 -1.40 -10.10 11.05
C GLU A 106 -0.60 -11.15 11.84
N LEU A 107 0.14 -10.73 12.87
CA LEU A 107 1.01 -11.63 13.65
C LEU A 107 0.31 -12.30 14.84
N GLY A 108 -0.92 -11.92 15.13
CA GLY A 108 -1.64 -12.43 16.29
C GLY A 108 -2.89 -11.61 16.57
N LEU A 109 -4.03 -12.26 16.48
CA LEU A 109 -5.32 -11.67 16.81
C LEU A 109 -5.80 -12.18 18.16
N GLU A 110 -5.78 -11.32 19.17
CA GLU A 110 -6.39 -11.63 20.46
C GLU A 110 -7.93 -11.53 20.37
N ILE A 111 -8.64 -12.38 21.11
CA ILE A 111 -10.11 -12.36 21.13
C ILE A 111 -10.66 -11.01 21.60
N TYR A 112 -9.92 -10.32 22.46
CA TYR A 112 -10.25 -8.98 22.91
C TYR A 112 -10.27 -7.97 21.74
N TYR A 113 -9.38 -8.09 20.75
CA TYR A 113 -9.32 -7.19 19.60
C TYR A 113 -10.60 -7.31 18.76
N LEU A 114 -11.10 -8.54 18.57
CA LEU A 114 -12.37 -8.81 17.90
C LEU A 114 -13.57 -8.20 18.63
N TYR A 115 -13.60 -8.27 19.96
CA TYR A 115 -14.66 -7.63 20.75
C TYR A 115 -14.62 -6.11 20.67
N GLN A 116 -13.43 -5.52 20.56
CA GLN A 116 -13.31 -4.08 20.34
C GLN A 116 -13.72 -3.69 18.91
N GLU A 117 -13.31 -4.46 17.92
CA GLU A 117 -13.60 -4.22 16.50
C GLU A 117 -15.10 -4.33 16.20
N TYR A 118 -15.70 -5.47 16.52
CA TYR A 118 -17.09 -5.79 16.15
C TYR A 118 -18.11 -5.49 17.24
N GLY A 119 -17.65 -5.18 18.45
CA GLY A 119 -18.51 -4.97 19.60
C GLY A 119 -18.99 -6.26 20.26
N THR A 120 -19.75 -6.07 21.33
CA THR A 120 -20.42 -7.10 22.13
C THR A 120 -21.82 -6.62 22.52
N ALA A 121 -22.51 -7.32 23.41
CA ALA A 121 -23.77 -6.84 23.97
C ALA A 121 -23.61 -5.52 24.77
N ASP A 122 -22.42 -5.29 25.34
CA ASP A 122 -22.15 -4.19 26.28
C ASP A 122 -21.16 -3.14 25.73
N ILE A 123 -20.51 -3.43 24.61
CA ILE A 123 -19.45 -2.59 24.01
C ILE A 123 -19.79 -2.38 22.54
N GLU A 124 -19.90 -1.13 22.11
CA GLU A 124 -20.07 -0.79 20.69
C GLU A 124 -18.81 -1.19 19.89
N GLY A 125 -18.95 -1.63 18.64
CA GLY A 125 -17.81 -1.92 17.78
C GLY A 125 -17.19 -0.63 17.24
N MET A 126 -15.85 -0.56 17.15
CA MET A 126 -15.15 0.59 16.57
C MET A 126 -15.04 0.51 15.04
N MET A 127 -15.11 -0.69 14.46
CA MET A 127 -15.03 -0.94 13.01
C MET A 127 -13.77 -0.34 12.35
N ALA A 128 -12.64 -0.30 13.05
CA ALA A 128 -11.43 0.38 12.60
C ALA A 128 -10.82 -0.30 11.37
N LEU A 129 -10.87 -1.63 11.29
CA LEU A 129 -10.36 -2.39 10.15
C LEU A 129 -11.22 -2.10 8.91
N GLN A 130 -12.55 -2.15 9.05
CA GLN A 130 -13.44 -1.88 7.93
C GLN A 130 -13.31 -0.42 7.46
N GLN A 131 -13.30 0.54 8.37
CA GLN A 131 -13.24 1.95 8.02
C GLN A 131 -11.90 2.31 7.37
N SER A 132 -10.77 1.88 7.95
CA SER A 132 -9.46 2.09 7.34
C SER A 132 -9.35 1.46 5.96
N TYR A 133 -9.93 0.27 5.75
CA TYR A 133 -10.03 -0.36 4.43
C TYR A 133 -10.76 0.50 3.40
N VAL A 134 -11.94 1.04 3.76
CA VAL A 134 -12.72 1.88 2.86
C VAL A 134 -11.92 3.13 2.49
N GLU A 135 -11.36 3.83 3.48
CA GLU A 135 -10.60 5.07 3.24
C GLU A 135 -9.33 4.83 2.41
N ALA A 136 -8.56 3.77 2.70
CA ALA A 136 -7.38 3.39 1.92
C ALA A 136 -7.73 3.01 0.49
N ARG A 137 -8.83 2.26 0.30
CA ARG A 137 -9.35 1.92 -1.04
C ARG A 137 -9.74 3.18 -1.80
N GLU A 138 -10.43 4.13 -1.17
CA GLU A 138 -10.82 5.38 -1.83
C GLU A 138 -9.59 6.20 -2.25
N MET A 139 -8.58 6.33 -1.39
CA MET A 139 -7.30 6.96 -1.76
C MET A 139 -6.65 6.27 -2.97
N MET A 140 -6.57 4.94 -2.96
CA MET A 140 -6.00 4.16 -4.05
C MET A 140 -6.75 4.43 -5.38
N LEU A 141 -8.08 4.40 -5.35
CA LEU A 141 -8.92 4.66 -6.53
C LEU A 141 -8.72 6.08 -7.06
N GLU A 142 -8.64 7.07 -6.18
CA GLU A 142 -8.37 8.46 -6.56
C GLU A 142 -7.02 8.59 -7.26
N ARG A 143 -5.96 7.98 -6.72
CA ARG A 143 -4.62 8.00 -7.32
C ARG A 143 -4.59 7.34 -8.69
N LEU A 144 -5.25 6.19 -8.85
CA LEU A 144 -5.38 5.51 -10.14
C LEU A 144 -6.14 6.38 -11.16
N SER A 145 -7.23 7.02 -10.73
CA SER A 145 -8.00 7.94 -11.58
C SER A 145 -7.16 9.15 -12.01
N ASN A 146 -6.39 9.74 -11.09
CA ASN A 146 -5.49 10.87 -11.37
C ASN A 146 -4.35 10.50 -12.31
N ALA A 147 -3.97 9.23 -12.37
CA ALA A 147 -3.03 8.69 -13.35
C ALA A 147 -3.65 8.45 -14.73
N GLY A 148 -4.95 8.72 -14.91
CA GLY A 148 -5.68 8.48 -16.15
C GLY A 148 -6.09 7.01 -16.35
N LEU A 149 -5.96 6.17 -15.31
CA LEU A 149 -6.41 4.78 -15.36
C LEU A 149 -7.91 4.73 -15.07
N LYS A 150 -8.67 4.08 -15.95
CA LYS A 150 -10.09 3.83 -15.69
C LYS A 150 -10.23 2.75 -14.64
N VAL A 151 -10.82 3.10 -13.51
CA VAL A 151 -11.20 2.16 -12.47
C VAL A 151 -12.72 1.99 -12.55
N SER A 152 -13.17 0.81 -12.95
CA SER A 152 -14.58 0.45 -13.15
C SER A 152 -15.05 -0.55 -12.10
#